data_AF-A0A7M7H7R4-F1
#
_entry.id   AF-A0A7M7H7R4-F1
#
_cell.length_a   1.000
_cell.length_b   1.000
_cell.length_c   1.000
_cell.angle_alpha   90.00
_cell.angle_beta   90.00
_cell.angle_gamma   90.00
#
_symmetry.space_group_name_H-M   'P 1'
#
loop_
_entity.id
_entity.type
_entity.pdbx_description
1 polymer ?
#
loop_
_entity_poly.entity_id
_entity_poly.type
_entity_poly.pdbx_seq_one_letter_code
_entity_poly.pdbx_strand_id
1 'polypeptide(L)'
;MTKKIICLFDVDGTLTDPRQAIKPSVEKFLLETVRKEFDLAVVGGSDLNKIKEQLGGKNIFEKYKYVFAENGLIAFKNDKQLPSETIQSIIGEEALQDLINFCLKYISELHLPFKRGTFVEFRTGMINISPVGRNCTKKERIQFYEYDLEHQIRQKFIQAIKKEFPDLALTYSIGGQISFDVFPIGWDKTYCLRHIRGYDEIHFFGDKTTEGGNDYEIYESDLTVGHRVTCPEDTINQLNILMTLMKERREKEQLEFPIQCA
;
A
#
# COMPACT_ATOMS: atom_id res chain seq x y z
N MET A 1 -15.89 -28.36 2.84
CA MET A 1 -15.31 -27.56 3.95
C MET A 1 -15.56 -26.09 3.61
N THR A 2 -16.01 -25.27 4.56
CA THR A 2 -16.24 -23.84 4.30
C THR A 2 -14.93 -23.17 3.94
N LYS A 3 -14.85 -22.54 2.75
CA LYS A 3 -13.68 -21.78 2.32
C LYS A 3 -13.28 -20.76 3.37
N LYS A 4 -11.99 -20.71 3.68
CA LYS A 4 -11.40 -19.77 4.61
C LYS A 4 -10.97 -18.52 3.85
N ILE A 5 -11.64 -17.43 4.15
CA ILE A 5 -11.54 -16.17 3.40
C ILE A 5 -10.93 -15.08 4.29
N ILE A 6 -10.11 -14.22 3.69
CA ILE A 6 -9.62 -12.99 4.29
C ILE A 6 -9.95 -11.78 3.42
N CYS A 7 -10.43 -10.71 4.03
CA CYS A 7 -10.59 -9.42 3.38
C CYS A 7 -9.39 -8.53 3.73
N LEU A 8 -8.66 -8.12 2.71
CA LEU A 8 -7.51 -7.23 2.77
C LEU A 8 -7.91 -5.86 2.24
N PHE A 9 -7.75 -4.83 3.06
CA PHE A 9 -8.17 -3.47 2.70
C PHE A 9 -6.97 -2.54 2.55
N ASP A 10 -6.96 -1.73 1.49
CA ASP A 10 -6.29 -0.44 1.56
C ASP A 10 -6.90 0.44 2.68
N VAL A 11 -6.17 1.47 3.13
CA VAL A 11 -6.60 2.33 4.23
C VAL A 11 -7.28 3.61 3.71
N ASP A 12 -6.55 4.42 2.93
CA ASP A 12 -6.90 5.83 2.69
C ASP A 12 -7.72 5.99 1.41
N GLY A 13 -8.99 6.40 1.53
CA GLY A 13 -9.97 6.35 0.43
C GLY A 13 -10.76 5.04 0.38
N THR A 14 -10.29 4.00 1.07
CA THR A 14 -10.92 2.67 1.13
C THR A 14 -11.65 2.41 2.44
N LEU A 15 -10.96 2.49 3.59
CA LEU A 15 -11.59 2.36 4.93
C LEU A 15 -11.88 3.72 5.58
N THR A 16 -11.12 4.74 5.20
CA THR A 16 -11.28 6.10 5.71
C THR A 16 -11.50 7.08 4.57
N ASP A 17 -12.11 8.23 4.86
CA ASP A 17 -12.01 9.35 3.93
C ASP A 17 -10.53 9.79 3.82
N PRO A 18 -10.11 10.42 2.70
CA PRO A 18 -8.74 10.86 2.49
C PRO A 18 -8.12 11.61 3.68
N ARG A 19 -7.09 11.01 4.29
CA ARG A 19 -6.32 11.50 5.45
C ARG A 19 -7.15 11.74 6.71
N GLN A 20 -8.31 11.08 6.84
CA GLN A 20 -9.16 11.15 8.02
C GLN A 20 -9.08 9.86 8.84
N ALA A 21 -9.55 9.93 10.08
CA ALA A 21 -9.78 8.75 10.90
C ALA A 21 -11.01 7.97 10.40
N ILE A 22 -11.02 6.66 10.66
CA ILE A 22 -12.12 5.77 10.35
C ILE A 22 -13.40 6.24 11.05
N LYS A 23 -14.51 6.26 10.30
CA LYS A 23 -15.82 6.59 10.86
C LYS A 23 -16.24 5.48 11.83
N PRO A 24 -16.80 5.79 13.02
CA PRO A 24 -17.26 4.78 13.96
C PRO A 24 -18.26 3.79 13.37
N SER A 25 -19.10 4.22 12.42
CA SER A 25 -20.05 3.36 11.70
C SER A 25 -19.35 2.30 10.84
N VAL A 26 -18.29 2.68 10.11
CA VAL A 26 -17.50 1.77 9.27
C VAL A 26 -16.77 0.77 10.14
N GLU A 27 -16.10 1.24 11.19
CA GLU A 27 -15.38 0.37 12.12
C GLU A 27 -16.31 -0.65 12.80
N LYS A 28 -17.46 -0.18 13.30
CA LYS A 28 -18.47 -1.04 13.90
C LYS A 28 -18.93 -2.12 12.94
N PHE A 29 -19.22 -1.77 11.68
CA PHE A 29 -19.63 -2.74 10.67
C PHE A 29 -18.56 -3.80 10.42
N LEU A 30 -17.30 -3.39 10.24
CA LEU A 30 -16.19 -4.33 10.05
C LEU A 30 -16.05 -5.30 11.24
N LEU A 31 -16.01 -4.78 12.46
CA LEU A 31 -15.70 -5.59 13.64
C LEU A 31 -16.87 -6.44 14.14
N GLU A 32 -18.10 -5.93 14.05
CA GLU A 32 -19.28 -6.63 14.58
C GLU A 32 -20.01 -7.47 13.53
N THR A 33 -19.79 -7.23 12.24
CA THR A 33 -20.45 -7.95 11.16
C THR A 33 -19.45 -8.74 10.33
N VAL A 34 -18.54 -8.06 9.63
CA VAL A 34 -17.65 -8.72 8.64
C VAL A 34 -16.70 -9.71 9.30
N ARG A 35 -16.14 -9.37 10.47
CA ARG A 35 -15.20 -10.22 11.22
C ARG A 35 -15.79 -11.57 11.65
N LYS A 36 -17.11 -11.70 11.71
CA LYS A 36 -17.78 -12.98 12.03
C LYS A 36 -17.72 -13.96 10.86
N GLU A 37 -17.61 -13.44 9.63
CA GLU A 37 -17.59 -14.24 8.41
C GLU A 37 -16.17 -14.40 7.84
N PHE A 38 -15.36 -13.34 7.91
CA PHE A 38 -14.04 -13.28 7.28
C PHE A 38 -12.98 -12.77 8.25
N ASP A 39 -11.75 -13.25 8.11
CA ASP A 39 -10.63 -12.58 8.76
C ASP A 39 -10.39 -11.21 8.09
N LEU A 40 -9.96 -10.22 8.86
CA LEU A 40 -9.71 -8.87 8.35
C LEU A 40 -8.20 -8.56 8.35
N ALA A 41 -7.72 -7.90 7.32
CA ALA A 41 -6.35 -7.41 7.20
C ALA A 41 -6.32 -6.02 6.56
N VAL A 42 -5.29 -5.24 6.87
CA VAL A 42 -5.07 -3.93 6.23
C VAL A 42 -3.68 -3.83 5.63
N VAL A 43 -3.56 -3.12 4.51
CA VAL A 43 -2.29 -2.81 3.84
C VAL A 43 -2.23 -1.35 3.45
N GLY A 44 -1.12 -0.68 3.75
CA GLY A 44 -0.88 0.69 3.33
C GLY A 44 0.58 0.94 3.00
N GLY A 45 0.84 1.86 2.05
CA GLY A 45 2.20 2.32 1.76
C GLY A 45 2.77 3.27 2.82
N SER A 46 1.91 3.76 3.71
CA SER A 46 2.29 4.61 4.85
C SER A 46 3.00 3.81 5.95
N ASP A 47 3.74 4.53 6.80
CA ASP A 47 4.27 4.00 8.05
C ASP A 47 3.16 3.57 9.01
N LEU A 48 3.54 2.75 9.99
CA LEU A 48 2.61 2.18 10.97
C LEU A 48 1.88 3.23 11.81
N ASN A 49 2.52 4.38 12.10
CA ASN A 49 1.91 5.42 12.93
C ASN A 49 0.73 6.06 12.21
N LYS A 50 0.86 6.37 10.92
CA LYS A 50 -0.24 6.88 10.10
C LYS A 50 -1.40 5.90 10.02
N ILE A 51 -1.11 4.61 9.79
CA ILE A 51 -2.16 3.58 9.76
C ILE A 51 -2.87 3.51 11.12
N LYS A 52 -2.15 3.60 12.24
CA LYS A 52 -2.73 3.67 13.59
C LYS A 52 -3.59 4.91 13.80
N GLU A 53 -3.12 6.08 13.38
CA GLU A 53 -3.88 7.34 13.47
C GLU A 53 -5.21 7.24 12.74
N GLN A 54 -5.22 6.61 11.55
CA GLN A 54 -6.43 6.44 10.76
C GLN A 54 -7.37 5.35 11.30
N LEU A 55 -6.85 4.25 11.86
CA LEU A 55 -7.66 3.07 12.23
C LEU A 55 -7.87 2.91 13.75
N GLY A 56 -7.89 4.02 14.48
CA GLY A 56 -8.31 4.05 15.89
C GLY A 56 -7.23 3.57 16.88
N GLY A 57 -5.96 3.87 16.60
CA GLY A 57 -4.87 3.91 17.57
C GLY A 57 -4.22 2.56 17.87
N LYS A 58 -3.85 2.35 19.14
CA LYS A 58 -2.98 1.25 19.59
C LYS A 58 -3.60 -0.15 19.42
N ASN A 59 -4.93 -0.25 19.42
CA ASN A 59 -5.63 -1.54 19.40
C ASN A 59 -5.79 -2.12 17.98
N ILE A 60 -5.11 -1.55 16.98
CA ILE A 60 -5.21 -2.01 15.59
C ILE A 60 -4.89 -3.51 15.44
N PHE A 61 -3.95 -4.02 16.23
CA PHE A 61 -3.53 -5.43 16.18
C PHE A 61 -4.55 -6.41 16.77
N GLU A 62 -5.48 -5.91 17.59
CA GLU A 62 -6.61 -6.69 18.10
C GLU A 62 -7.77 -6.73 17.09
N LYS A 63 -7.86 -5.69 16.25
CA LYS A 63 -8.92 -5.51 15.25
C LYS A 63 -8.67 -6.31 13.98
N TYR A 64 -7.43 -6.33 13.51
CA TYR A 64 -7.03 -6.95 12.26
C TYR A 64 -6.05 -8.09 12.48
N LYS A 65 -6.28 -9.19 11.78
CA LYS A 65 -5.43 -10.37 11.82
C LYS A 65 -4.04 -10.10 11.27
N TYR A 66 -3.99 -9.31 10.19
CA TYR A 66 -2.75 -8.77 9.65
C TYR A 66 -2.81 -7.24 9.54
N VAL A 67 -1.71 -6.60 9.88
CA VAL A 67 -1.49 -5.16 9.68
C VAL A 67 -0.19 -5.00 8.91
N PHE A 68 -0.30 -4.52 7.67
CA PHE A 68 0.82 -4.34 6.76
C PHE A 68 1.07 -2.85 6.53
N ALA A 69 2.11 -2.32 7.19
CA ALA A 69 2.64 -0.99 6.91
C ALA A 69 3.78 -1.08 5.89
N GLU A 70 4.04 0.02 5.19
CA GLU A 70 5.05 0.09 4.12
C GLU A 70 4.88 -1.09 3.12
N ASN A 71 3.66 -1.28 2.60
CA ASN A 71 3.28 -2.35 1.66
C ASN A 71 3.45 -3.79 2.20
N GLY A 72 3.69 -3.96 3.49
CA GLY A 72 3.91 -5.26 4.13
C GLY A 72 5.35 -5.55 4.48
N LEU A 73 6.28 -4.62 4.25
CA LEU A 73 7.63 -4.72 4.80
C LEU A 73 7.60 -4.71 6.32
N ILE A 74 6.76 -3.84 6.91
CA ILE A 74 6.49 -3.84 8.33
C ILE A 74 5.15 -4.56 8.53
N ALA A 75 5.24 -5.86 8.83
CA ALA A 75 4.08 -6.74 8.94
C ALA A 75 3.85 -7.22 10.38
N PHE A 76 2.59 -7.25 10.80
CA PHE A 76 2.16 -7.86 12.05
C PHE A 76 1.09 -8.91 11.78
N LYS A 77 1.15 -10.03 12.51
CA LYS A 77 0.13 -11.09 12.51
C LYS A 77 -0.26 -11.41 13.95
N ASN A 78 -1.54 -11.25 14.30
CA ASN A 78 -2.03 -11.45 15.67
C ASN A 78 -1.14 -10.72 16.71
N ASP A 79 -0.89 -9.42 16.50
CA ASP A 79 -0.03 -8.57 17.35
C ASP A 79 1.46 -8.94 17.42
N LYS A 80 1.89 -9.96 16.66
CA LYS A 80 3.31 -10.33 16.57
C LYS A 80 3.91 -9.78 15.29
N GLN A 81 4.97 -9.00 15.42
CA GLN A 81 5.74 -8.52 14.27
C GLN A 81 6.37 -9.71 13.54
N LEU A 82 6.22 -9.73 12.22
CA LEU A 82 6.86 -10.69 11.34
C LEU A 82 8.26 -10.17 10.94
N PRO A 83 9.17 -11.05 10.49
CA PRO A 83 10.44 -10.63 9.92
C PRO A 83 10.25 -9.62 8.79
N SER A 84 11.12 -8.61 8.76
CA SER A 84 11.14 -7.53 7.79
C SER A 84 12.48 -7.54 7.05
N GLU A 85 12.48 -7.08 5.81
CA GLU A 85 13.68 -6.84 5.00
C GLU A 85 13.91 -5.34 4.90
N THR A 86 15.16 -4.94 4.66
CA THR A 86 15.50 -3.53 4.41
C THR A 86 15.90 -3.36 2.95
N ILE A 87 15.72 -2.16 2.39
CA ILE A 87 16.23 -1.89 1.04
C ILE A 87 17.75 -2.16 0.95
N GLN A 88 18.47 -1.97 2.06
CA GLN A 88 19.89 -2.28 2.20
C GLN A 88 20.20 -3.78 2.18
N SER A 89 19.36 -4.65 2.74
CA SER A 89 19.57 -6.10 2.66
C SER A 89 19.36 -6.65 1.25
N ILE A 90 18.53 -6.00 0.43
CA ILE A 90 18.24 -6.42 -0.95
C ILE A 90 19.23 -5.85 -1.96
N ILE A 91 19.52 -4.56 -1.88
CA ILE A 91 20.35 -3.86 -2.88
C ILE A 91 21.84 -3.97 -2.54
N GLY A 92 22.17 -4.05 -1.25
CA GLY A 92 23.54 -3.99 -0.77
C GLY A 92 24.05 -2.55 -0.60
N GLU A 93 25.01 -2.38 0.30
CA GLU A 93 25.50 -1.08 0.73
C GLU A 93 26.23 -0.32 -0.38
N GLU A 94 27.04 -1.01 -1.19
CA GLU A 94 27.83 -0.41 -2.27
C GLU A 94 26.93 0.21 -3.34
N ALA A 95 25.99 -0.56 -3.88
CA ALA A 95 25.03 -0.08 -4.86
C ALA A 95 24.12 1.04 -4.31
N LEU A 96 23.79 1.01 -3.02
CA LEU A 96 23.05 2.09 -2.38
C LEU A 96 23.86 3.38 -2.30
N GLN A 97 25.14 3.30 -1.95
CA GLN A 97 26.03 4.48 -1.96
C GLN A 97 26.14 5.07 -3.36
N ASP A 98 26.31 4.23 -4.38
CA ASP A 98 26.37 4.68 -5.79
C ASP A 98 25.08 5.39 -6.21
N LEU A 99 23.92 4.79 -5.91
CA LEU A 99 22.61 5.38 -6.19
C LEU A 99 22.45 6.74 -5.46
N ILE A 100 22.77 6.80 -4.18
CA ILE A 100 22.64 8.02 -3.37
C ILE A 100 23.60 9.10 -3.87
N ASN A 101 24.85 8.76 -4.17
CA ASN A 101 25.86 9.68 -4.69
C ASN A 101 25.41 10.26 -6.04
N PHE A 102 24.90 9.42 -6.95
CA PHE A 102 24.33 9.87 -8.21
C PHE A 102 23.17 10.84 -7.97
N CYS A 103 22.24 10.49 -7.08
CA CYS A 103 21.08 11.33 -6.79
C CYS A 103 21.49 12.69 -6.21
N LEU A 104 22.44 12.73 -5.27
CA LEU A 104 22.94 13.96 -4.68
C LEU A 104 23.67 14.83 -5.71
N LYS A 105 24.50 14.23 -6.57
CA LYS A 105 25.17 14.94 -7.66
C LYS A 105 24.16 15.52 -8.65
N TYR A 106 23.21 14.71 -9.12
CA TYR A 106 22.15 15.16 -10.03
C TYR A 106 21.36 16.33 -9.42
N ILE A 107 20.96 16.22 -8.15
CA ILE A 107 20.24 17.30 -7.45
C ILE A 107 21.11 18.55 -7.33
N SER A 108 22.43 18.43 -7.13
CA SER A 108 23.32 19.58 -7.01
C SER A 108 23.34 20.42 -8.30
N GLU A 109 23.26 19.78 -9.45
CA GLU A 109 23.34 20.40 -10.79
C GLU A 109 21.99 20.96 -11.29
N LEU A 110 20.86 20.53 -10.71
CA LEU A 110 19.54 21.05 -11.06
C LEU A 110 19.40 22.56 -10.75
N HIS A 111 18.92 23.33 -11.72
CA HIS A 111 18.43 24.69 -11.47
C HIS A 111 16.93 24.64 -11.22
N LEU A 112 16.49 25.03 -10.02
CA LEU A 112 15.10 24.98 -9.57
C LEU A 112 14.71 26.34 -8.98
N PRO A 113 13.42 26.70 -8.92
CA PRO A 113 12.97 27.93 -8.28
C PRO A 113 13.48 28.09 -6.84
N PHE A 114 13.68 26.97 -6.14
CA PHE A 114 14.29 26.91 -4.82
C PHE A 114 14.84 25.51 -4.53
N LYS A 115 15.72 25.42 -3.52
CA LYS A 115 16.13 24.17 -2.85
C LYS A 115 16.04 24.37 -1.33
N ARG A 116 15.70 23.32 -0.59
CA ARG A 116 15.63 23.33 0.88
C ARG A 116 16.56 22.25 1.43
N GLY A 117 16.03 21.21 2.07
CA GLY A 117 16.79 20.12 2.67
C GLY A 117 15.97 18.84 2.76
N THR A 118 16.62 17.74 3.12
CA THR A 118 16.05 16.37 3.05
C THR A 118 15.69 16.01 1.61
N PHE A 119 16.73 15.97 0.77
CA PHE A 119 16.64 15.63 -0.66
C PHE A 119 16.53 14.12 -0.88
N VAL A 120 17.20 13.35 -0.02
CA VAL A 120 17.18 11.89 0.01
C VAL A 120 16.79 11.50 1.43
N GLU A 121 15.67 10.80 1.58
CA GLU A 121 15.16 10.29 2.86
C GLU A 121 15.18 8.76 2.80
N PHE A 122 16.10 8.15 3.55
CA PHE A 122 16.23 6.70 3.65
C PHE A 122 15.19 6.15 4.63
N ARG A 123 14.40 5.18 4.19
CA ARG A 123 13.41 4.45 5.01
C ARG A 123 13.74 2.96 5.00
N THR A 124 12.98 2.17 5.77
CA THR A 124 13.14 0.70 5.81
C THR A 124 13.00 0.10 4.41
N GLY A 125 11.90 0.45 3.73
CA GLY A 125 11.52 -0.13 2.46
C GLY A 125 12.06 0.54 1.21
N MET A 126 12.47 1.79 1.31
CA MET A 126 12.56 2.65 0.15
C MET A 126 13.41 3.86 0.43
N ILE A 127 13.82 4.52 -0.64
CA ILE A 127 14.41 5.85 -0.59
C ILE A 127 13.41 6.82 -1.22
N ASN A 128 13.00 7.83 -0.46
CA ASN A 128 12.24 8.94 -1.02
C ASN A 128 13.19 10.02 -1.52
N ILE A 129 13.07 10.40 -2.80
CA ILE A 129 13.89 11.42 -3.45
C ILE A 129 13.02 12.64 -3.75
N SER A 130 13.46 13.82 -3.31
CA SER A 130 12.81 15.11 -3.50
C SER A 130 13.79 16.12 -4.09
N PRO A 131 13.65 16.54 -5.36
CA PRO A 131 14.57 17.49 -5.99
C PRO A 131 14.71 18.82 -5.24
N VAL A 132 13.61 19.32 -4.68
CA VAL A 132 13.57 20.56 -3.89
C VAL A 132 13.81 20.35 -2.39
N GLY A 133 13.81 19.11 -1.92
CA GLY A 133 13.92 18.75 -0.51
C GLY A 133 12.57 18.78 0.23
N ARG A 134 12.36 17.86 1.18
CA ARG A 134 11.10 17.71 1.94
C ARG A 134 10.85 18.83 2.95
N ASN A 135 11.88 19.59 3.33
CA ASN A 135 11.77 20.70 4.29
C ASN A 135 11.11 21.96 3.70
N CYS A 136 10.51 21.88 2.51
CA CYS A 136 9.76 22.98 1.91
C CYS A 136 8.36 23.16 2.53
N THR A 137 7.90 24.41 2.52
CA THR A 137 6.58 24.82 3.01
C THR A 137 5.46 24.30 2.10
N LYS A 138 4.20 24.34 2.58
CA LYS A 138 3.04 23.97 1.74
C LYS A 138 2.94 24.82 0.46
N LYS A 139 3.22 26.12 0.55
CA LYS A 139 3.22 27.04 -0.61
C LYS A 139 4.29 26.64 -1.62
N GLU A 140 5.49 26.34 -1.13
CA GLU A 140 6.60 25.86 -1.98
C GLU A 140 6.29 24.51 -2.62
N ARG A 141 5.62 23.59 -1.92
CA ARG A 141 5.18 22.30 -2.50
C ARG A 141 4.25 22.50 -3.69
N ILE A 142 3.29 23.41 -3.59
CA ILE A 142 2.37 23.76 -4.69
C ILE A 142 3.17 24.37 -5.85
N GLN A 143 4.04 25.33 -5.56
CA GLN A 143 4.89 25.97 -6.57
C GLN A 143 5.77 24.96 -7.32
N PHE A 144 6.42 24.04 -6.61
CA PHE A 144 7.23 23.01 -7.27
C PHE A 144 6.37 22.02 -8.05
N TYR A 145 5.17 21.69 -7.57
CA TYR A 145 4.27 20.81 -8.31
C TYR A 145 3.88 21.41 -9.66
N GLU A 146 3.50 22.70 -9.69
CA GLU A 146 3.22 23.42 -10.95
C GLU A 146 4.46 23.47 -11.86
N TYR A 147 5.63 23.79 -11.29
CA TYR A 147 6.90 23.80 -12.01
C TYR A 147 7.26 22.42 -12.58
N ASP A 148 7.05 21.35 -11.83
CA ASP A 148 7.34 19.98 -12.25
C ASP A 148 6.37 19.48 -13.33
N LEU A 149 5.11 19.92 -13.33
CA LEU A 149 4.16 19.61 -14.40
C LEU A 149 4.63 20.20 -15.75
N GLU A 150 5.18 21.41 -15.74
CA GLU A 150 5.70 22.07 -16.95
C GLU A 150 7.06 21.51 -17.39
N HIS A 151 7.98 21.32 -16.45
CA HIS A 151 9.38 21.00 -16.76
C HIS A 151 9.74 19.51 -16.63
N GLN A 152 8.85 18.70 -16.06
CA GLN A 152 8.99 17.25 -15.88
C GLN A 152 10.27 16.85 -15.13
N ILE A 153 10.63 17.58 -14.07
CA ILE A 153 11.88 17.40 -13.32
C ILE A 153 11.99 15.98 -12.76
N ARG A 154 10.96 15.49 -12.06
CA ARG A 154 10.94 14.16 -11.44
C ARG A 154 11.01 13.04 -12.49
N GLN A 155 10.28 13.17 -13.59
CA GLN A 155 10.29 12.17 -14.67
C GLN A 155 11.67 12.08 -15.33
N LYS A 156 12.28 13.21 -15.67
CA LYS A 156 13.64 13.26 -16.24
C LYS A 156 14.68 12.70 -15.27
N PHE A 157 14.54 12.99 -13.97
CA PHE A 157 15.42 12.45 -12.96
C PHE A 157 15.30 10.92 -12.87
N ILE A 158 14.08 10.37 -12.83
CA ILE A 158 13.87 8.91 -12.87
C ILE A 158 14.50 8.29 -14.13
N GLN A 159 14.33 8.90 -15.30
CA GLN A 159 14.96 8.43 -16.53
C GLN A 159 16.49 8.43 -16.46
N ALA A 160 17.08 9.46 -15.85
CA ALA A 160 18.52 9.53 -15.62
C ALA A 160 19.01 8.42 -14.70
N ILE A 161 18.29 8.14 -13.60
CA ILE A 161 18.63 7.02 -12.69
C ILE A 161 18.53 5.69 -13.43
N LYS A 162 17.44 5.44 -14.17
CA LYS A 162 17.25 4.20 -14.95
C LYS A 162 18.34 3.98 -16.00
N LYS A 163 18.85 5.07 -16.59
CA LYS A 163 19.95 5.01 -17.56
C LYS A 163 21.29 4.69 -16.91
N GLU A 164 21.55 5.25 -15.73
CA GLU A 164 22.80 5.04 -14.99
C GLU A 164 22.84 3.64 -14.36
N PHE A 165 21.71 3.17 -13.83
CA PHE A 165 21.60 1.90 -13.12
C PHE A 165 20.60 0.95 -13.77
N PRO A 166 20.82 0.52 -15.03
CA PRO A 166 19.87 -0.34 -15.74
C PRO A 166 19.71 -1.72 -15.09
N ASP A 167 20.74 -2.18 -14.38
CA ASP A 167 20.80 -3.51 -13.75
C ASP A 167 20.25 -3.52 -12.31
N LEU A 168 20.00 -2.35 -11.71
CA LEU A 168 19.33 -2.29 -10.42
C LEU A 168 17.84 -2.52 -10.61
N ALA A 169 17.33 -3.64 -10.09
CA ALA A 169 15.93 -4.03 -10.12
C ALA A 169 15.05 -3.14 -9.22
N LEU A 170 14.89 -1.88 -9.63
CA LEU A 170 14.19 -0.82 -8.91
C LEU A 170 12.90 -0.39 -9.62
N THR A 171 11.88 -0.14 -8.83
CA THR A 171 10.64 0.54 -9.20
C THR A 171 10.68 1.98 -8.71
N TYR A 172 10.07 2.88 -9.49
CA TYR A 172 10.03 4.31 -9.23
C TYR A 172 8.58 4.79 -9.26
N SER A 173 8.12 5.43 -8.19
CA SER A 173 6.74 5.93 -8.11
C SER A 173 6.72 7.42 -7.80
N ILE A 174 6.20 8.23 -8.73
CA ILE A 174 5.99 9.66 -8.49
C ILE A 174 4.78 9.82 -7.57
N GLY A 175 5.02 10.30 -6.35
CA GLY A 175 4.01 10.45 -5.31
C GLY A 175 3.87 11.89 -4.84
N GLY A 176 2.62 12.36 -4.74
CA GLY A 176 2.33 13.69 -4.23
C GLY A 176 2.98 14.83 -5.02
N GLN A 177 3.34 15.91 -4.31
CA GLN A 177 3.69 17.18 -4.95
C GLN A 177 5.18 17.36 -5.27
N ILE A 178 6.08 16.70 -4.53
CA ILE A 178 7.51 17.08 -4.54
C ILE A 178 8.51 15.95 -4.71
N SER A 179 8.07 14.70 -4.59
CA SER A 179 9.01 13.58 -4.50
C SER A 179 8.57 12.40 -5.35
N PHE A 180 9.46 11.42 -5.42
CA PHE A 180 9.17 10.08 -5.89
C PHE A 180 9.85 9.08 -4.94
N ASP A 181 9.30 7.87 -4.88
CA ASP A 181 9.85 6.75 -4.10
C ASP A 181 10.64 5.82 -5.02
N VAL A 182 11.74 5.28 -4.49
CA VAL A 182 12.60 4.29 -5.14
C VAL A 182 12.67 3.06 -4.24
N PHE A 183 12.27 1.90 -4.76
CA PHE A 183 12.20 0.65 -4.01
C PHE A 183 12.44 -0.55 -4.92
N PRO A 184 12.87 -1.71 -4.40
CA PRO A 184 13.04 -2.93 -5.20
C PRO A 184 11.75 -3.34 -5.93
N ILE A 185 11.89 -3.95 -7.11
CA ILE A 185 10.75 -4.53 -7.84
C ILE A 185 9.98 -5.51 -6.94
N GLY A 186 8.65 -5.45 -6.97
CA GLY A 186 7.76 -6.29 -6.15
C GLY A 186 7.60 -5.85 -4.70
N TRP A 187 8.06 -4.62 -4.36
CA TRP A 187 7.80 -3.97 -3.07
C TRP A 187 6.60 -3.02 -3.09
N ASP A 188 5.76 -3.11 -4.13
CA ASP A 188 4.38 -2.60 -4.12
C ASP A 188 3.49 -3.42 -3.15
N LYS A 189 2.18 -3.13 -3.10
CA LYS A 189 1.27 -3.78 -2.14
C LYS A 189 1.22 -5.30 -2.27
N THR A 190 1.56 -5.89 -3.42
CA THR A 190 1.66 -7.34 -3.58
C THR A 190 2.69 -7.97 -2.63
N TYR A 191 3.67 -7.20 -2.14
CA TYR A 191 4.66 -7.65 -1.18
C TYR A 191 4.02 -8.33 0.03
N CYS A 192 2.91 -7.78 0.54
CA CYS A 192 2.25 -8.30 1.75
C CYS A 192 1.67 -9.72 1.57
N LEU A 193 1.34 -10.11 0.33
CA LEU A 193 0.69 -11.40 0.03
C LEU A 193 1.55 -12.59 0.45
N ARG A 194 2.89 -12.45 0.45
CA ARG A 194 3.82 -13.49 0.93
C ARG A 194 3.59 -13.92 2.39
N HIS A 195 3.02 -13.02 3.20
CA HIS A 195 2.76 -13.24 4.62
C HIS A 195 1.39 -13.89 4.87
N ILE A 196 0.46 -13.80 3.91
CA ILE A 196 -0.89 -14.36 4.03
C ILE A 196 -0.83 -15.83 3.61
N ARG A 197 -0.95 -16.74 4.58
CA ARG A 197 -0.94 -18.19 4.34
C ARG A 197 -2.15 -18.88 4.95
N GLY A 198 -2.61 -19.95 4.29
CA GLY A 198 -3.71 -20.79 4.75
C GLY A 198 -5.09 -20.15 4.61
N TYR A 199 -5.30 -19.46 3.49
CA TYR A 199 -6.58 -18.93 3.01
C TYR A 199 -6.84 -19.46 1.60
N ASP A 200 -8.11 -19.73 1.31
CA ASP A 200 -8.56 -20.18 0.01
C ASP A 200 -8.81 -19.01 -0.95
N GLU A 201 -9.31 -17.87 -0.42
CA GLU A 201 -9.53 -16.64 -1.18
C GLU A 201 -9.05 -15.41 -0.37
N ILE A 202 -8.39 -14.48 -1.06
CA ILE A 202 -7.97 -13.18 -0.54
C ILE A 202 -8.76 -12.12 -1.32
N HIS A 203 -9.73 -11.47 -0.68
CA HIS A 203 -10.44 -10.36 -1.30
C HIS A 203 -9.71 -9.06 -1.00
N PHE A 204 -9.24 -8.37 -2.03
CA PHE A 204 -8.57 -7.08 -1.88
C PHE A 204 -9.55 -5.94 -2.19
N PHE A 205 -9.58 -4.89 -1.37
CA PHE A 205 -10.40 -3.69 -1.59
C PHE A 205 -9.47 -2.47 -1.67
N GLY A 206 -9.60 -1.67 -2.74
CA GLY A 206 -8.77 -0.47 -2.94
C GLY A 206 -9.41 0.54 -3.90
N ASP A 207 -9.03 1.82 -3.76
CA ASP A 207 -9.58 2.93 -4.54
C ASP A 207 -8.71 3.34 -5.74
N LYS A 208 -7.40 3.06 -5.69
CA LYS A 208 -6.43 3.43 -6.74
C LYS A 208 -6.00 2.23 -7.59
N THR A 209 -6.97 1.52 -8.15
CA THR A 209 -6.79 0.25 -8.87
C THR A 209 -6.67 0.41 -10.40
N THR A 210 -6.44 1.61 -10.93
CA THR A 210 -6.06 1.81 -12.35
C THR A 210 -4.55 1.82 -12.50
N GLU A 211 -4.03 1.51 -13.68
CA GLU A 211 -2.59 1.60 -13.99
C GLU A 211 -1.98 2.92 -13.48
N GLY A 212 -0.86 2.82 -12.75
CA GLY A 212 -0.19 3.94 -12.08
C GLY A 212 -0.75 4.31 -10.69
N GLY A 213 -1.87 3.72 -10.28
CA GLY A 213 -2.37 3.78 -8.91
C GLY A 213 -1.67 2.76 -8.01
N ASN A 214 -1.52 3.06 -6.72
CA ASN A 214 -0.77 2.22 -5.77
C ASN A 214 -1.49 0.93 -5.34
N ASP A 215 -2.74 0.73 -5.76
CA ASP A 215 -3.49 -0.52 -5.56
C ASP A 215 -3.50 -1.40 -6.81
N TYR A 216 -2.99 -0.91 -7.94
CA TYR A 216 -3.13 -1.58 -9.23
C TYR A 216 -2.54 -2.99 -9.21
N GLU A 217 -1.29 -3.15 -8.78
CA GLU A 217 -0.58 -4.43 -8.83
C GLU A 217 -1.22 -5.47 -7.91
N ILE A 218 -1.70 -5.06 -6.73
CA ILE A 218 -2.37 -5.97 -5.80
C ILE A 218 -3.80 -6.31 -6.26
N TYR A 219 -4.50 -5.38 -6.91
CA TYR A 219 -5.84 -5.61 -7.45
C TYR A 219 -5.83 -6.57 -8.64
N GLU A 220 -4.84 -6.46 -9.53
CA GLU A 220 -4.68 -7.33 -10.71
C GLU A 220 -3.96 -8.65 -10.40
N SER A 221 -3.51 -8.86 -9.16
CA SER A 221 -2.79 -10.08 -8.77
C SER A 221 -3.71 -11.31 -8.81
N ASP A 222 -3.27 -12.37 -9.49
CA ASP A 222 -3.94 -13.69 -9.53
C ASP A 222 -4.19 -14.32 -8.14
N LEU A 223 -3.46 -13.86 -7.12
CA LEU A 223 -3.64 -14.30 -5.74
C LEU A 223 -4.82 -13.62 -5.03
N THR A 224 -5.44 -12.63 -5.66
CA THR A 224 -6.52 -11.84 -5.07
C THR A 224 -7.77 -11.85 -5.93
N VAL A 225 -8.91 -11.65 -5.27
CA VAL A 225 -10.16 -11.25 -5.91
C VAL A 225 -10.35 -9.76 -5.62
N GLY A 226 -9.99 -8.92 -6.60
CA GLY A 226 -9.99 -7.47 -6.46
C GLY A 226 -11.39 -6.83 -6.49
N HIS A 227 -11.65 -5.94 -5.54
CA HIS A 227 -12.83 -5.10 -5.44
C HIS A 227 -12.41 -3.64 -5.54
N ARG A 228 -12.78 -2.99 -6.64
CA ARG A 228 -12.59 -1.54 -6.79
C ARG A 228 -13.66 -0.83 -5.97
N VAL A 229 -13.22 0.12 -5.14
CA VAL A 229 -14.11 0.99 -4.36
C VAL A 229 -13.85 2.45 -4.66
N THR A 230 -14.80 3.33 -4.38
CA THR A 230 -14.59 4.78 -4.52
C THR A 230 -14.54 5.54 -3.21
N CYS A 231 -15.05 4.95 -2.12
CA CYS A 231 -15.08 5.54 -0.79
C CYS A 231 -15.41 4.47 0.28
N PRO A 232 -15.33 4.80 1.59
CA PRO A 232 -15.66 3.86 2.66
C PRO A 232 -17.07 3.28 2.61
N GLU A 233 -18.06 4.07 2.17
CA GLU A 233 -19.44 3.61 2.02
C GLU A 233 -19.58 2.58 0.89
N ASP A 234 -18.81 2.75 -0.19
CA ASP A 234 -18.77 1.79 -1.28
C ASP A 234 -18.09 0.48 -0.86
N THR A 235 -17.05 0.55 -0.02
CA THR A 235 -16.44 -0.63 0.62
C THR A 235 -17.48 -1.43 1.43
N ILE A 236 -18.34 -0.75 2.19
CA ILE A 236 -19.44 -1.42 2.92
C ILE A 236 -20.41 -2.11 1.95
N ASN A 237 -20.78 -1.45 0.85
CA ASN A 237 -21.69 -2.03 -0.14
C ASN A 237 -21.09 -3.29 -0.78
N GLN A 238 -19.83 -3.23 -1.22
CA GLN A 238 -19.12 -4.39 -1.79
C GLN A 238 -19.01 -5.54 -0.78
N LEU A 239 -18.76 -5.25 0.50
CA LEU A 239 -18.73 -6.26 1.56
C LEU A 239 -20.10 -6.93 1.78
N ASN A 240 -21.19 -6.17 1.74
CA ASN A 240 -22.55 -6.73 1.82
C ASN A 240 -22.85 -7.65 0.63
N ILE A 241 -22.45 -7.27 -0.58
CA ILE A 241 -22.57 -8.10 -1.78
C ILE A 241 -21.76 -9.39 -1.60
N LEU A 242 -20.49 -9.28 -1.17
CA LEU A 242 -19.63 -10.44 -0.94
C LEU A 242 -20.23 -11.41 0.08
N MET A 243 -20.70 -10.92 1.23
CA MET A 243 -21.34 -11.76 2.25
C MET A 243 -22.59 -12.47 1.71
N THR A 244 -23.39 -11.78 0.90
CA THR A 244 -24.60 -12.35 0.27
C THR A 244 -24.22 -13.46 -0.72
N LEU A 245 -23.25 -13.22 -1.59
CA LEU A 245 -22.74 -14.22 -2.54
C LEU A 245 -22.15 -15.43 -1.83
N MET A 246 -21.42 -15.24 -0.74
CA MET A 246 -20.86 -16.35 0.03
C MET A 246 -21.94 -17.16 0.72
N LYS A 247 -23.02 -16.52 1.20
CA LYS A 247 -24.17 -17.21 1.78
C LYS A 247 -24.89 -18.07 0.73
N GLU A 248 -25.19 -17.50 -0.44
CA GLU A 248 -25.82 -18.23 -1.54
C GLU A 248 -24.99 -19.40 -2.03
N ARG A 249 -23.65 -19.24 -2.11
CA ARG A 249 -22.73 -20.35 -2.45
C ARG A 249 -22.79 -21.47 -1.42
N ARG A 250 -22.73 -21.14 -0.12
CA ARG A 250 -22.84 -22.13 0.97
C ARG A 250 -24.16 -22.89 0.93
N GLU A 251 -25.27 -22.20 0.64
CA GLU A 251 -26.60 -22.83 0.51
C GLU A 251 -26.67 -23.77 -0.70
N LYS A 252 -26.10 -23.39 -1.84
CA LYS A 252 -26.03 -24.27 -3.03
C LYS A 252 -25.17 -25.51 -2.80
N GLU A 253 -23.99 -25.35 -2.18
CA GLU A 253 -23.11 -26.49 -1.84
C GLU A 253 -23.79 -27.48 -0.88
N GLN A 254 -24.66 -26.99 0.02
CA GLN A 254 -25.45 -27.85 0.92
C GLN A 254 -26.58 -28.59 0.19
N LEU A 255 -27.16 -28.01 -0.86
CA LEU A 255 -28.21 -28.62 -1.67
C LEU A 255 -27.65 -29.68 -2.65
N GLU A 256 -26.42 -29.50 -3.14
CA GLU A 256 -25.76 -30.44 -4.06
C GLU A 256 -25.22 -31.71 -3.39
N PHE A 257 -25.09 -31.73 -2.06
CA PHE A 257 -24.81 -32.92 -1.25
C PHE A 257 -26.07 -33.38 -0.49
N PRO A 258 -27.09 -33.96 -1.14
CA PRO A 258 -28.15 -34.63 -0.42
C PRO A 258 -27.54 -35.82 0.31
N ILE A 259 -27.78 -35.84 1.62
CA ILE A 259 -27.47 -36.92 2.57
C ILE A 259 -27.68 -38.27 1.87
N GLN A 260 -26.61 -39.06 1.72
CA GLN A 260 -26.74 -40.49 1.49
C GLN A 260 -27.40 -41.08 2.75
N CYS A 261 -28.73 -41.13 2.73
CA CYS A 261 -29.51 -41.92 3.66
C CYS A 261 -29.42 -43.39 3.26
N ALA A 262 -28.56 -44.15 3.95
CA ALA A 262 -28.80 -45.52 4.45
C ALA A 262 -27.48 -46.08 5.02
#